data_AF-A0A7V7ZM07-F1
#
_entry.id   AF-A0A7V7ZM07-F1
#
_cell.length_a   1.000
_cell.length_b   1.000
_cell.length_c   1.000
_cell.angle_alpha   90.00
_cell.angle_beta   90.00
_cell.angle_gamma   90.00
#
_symmetry.space_group_name_H-M   'P 1'
#
loop_
_entity.id
_entity.type
_entity.pdbx_description
1 polymer ?
#
loop_
_entity_poly.entity_id
_entity_poly.type
_entity_poly.pdbx_seq_one_letter_code
_entity_poly.pdbx_strand_id
1 'polypeptide(L)'
;MSEPDNTMETFAAYGIAPEHIAALLASLRPQLPGEVFYVFQAGSATGAGGSGGTGKPRTLLAFASPDVALLFAQRNGLIKDQTPPRLRAVPIPRLLLAMAVGPNIRALLFVPDSSDPQRGRLPEGVVVERAALGGAA
;
A
#
# COMPACT_ATOMS: atom_id res chain seq x y z
N MET A 1 3.94 19.97 10.10
CA MET A 1 2.69 19.31 9.69
C MET A 1 2.67 17.96 10.39
N SER A 2 2.15 17.94 11.61
CA SER A 2 2.20 16.78 12.52
C SER A 2 0.89 16.02 12.39
N GLU A 3 0.83 15.03 11.49
CA GLU A 3 -0.29 14.08 11.37
C GLU A 3 -0.09 12.69 12.05
N PRO A 4 0.85 12.45 13.00
CA PRO A 4 0.98 11.12 13.60
C PRO A 4 -0.13 10.79 14.62
N ASP A 5 -0.69 11.79 15.30
CA ASP A 5 -1.57 11.60 16.46
C ASP A 5 -2.92 10.97 16.09
N ASN A 6 -3.53 11.41 14.99
CA ASN A 6 -4.85 10.93 14.57
C ASN A 6 -4.85 9.50 13.98
N THR A 7 -3.69 8.98 13.57
CA THR A 7 -3.63 7.65 12.93
C THR A 7 -3.90 6.52 13.93
N MET A 8 -3.34 6.60 15.13
CA MET A 8 -3.53 5.60 16.18
C MET A 8 -4.96 5.62 16.73
N GLU A 9 -5.54 6.81 16.91
CA GLU A 9 -6.94 6.96 17.29
C GLU A 9 -7.88 6.34 16.24
N THR A 10 -7.58 6.53 14.95
CA THR A 10 -8.36 5.90 13.89
C THR A 10 -8.24 4.38 13.94
N PHE A 11 -7.06 3.79 14.19
CA PHE A 11 -6.95 2.34 14.35
C PHE A 11 -7.85 1.79 15.47
N ALA A 12 -7.90 2.50 16.61
CA ALA A 12 -8.79 2.14 17.71
C ALA A 12 -10.27 2.17 17.30
N ALA A 13 -10.68 3.14 16.47
CA ALA A 13 -12.05 3.20 15.94
C ALA A 13 -12.44 2.00 15.05
N TYR A 14 -11.45 1.31 14.45
CA TYR A 14 -11.66 0.07 13.70
C TYR A 14 -11.44 -1.20 14.56
N GLY A 15 -11.35 -1.06 15.89
CA GLY A 15 -11.16 -2.18 16.81
C GLY A 15 -9.75 -2.79 16.75
N ILE A 16 -8.78 -2.07 16.19
CA ILE A 16 -7.39 -2.52 16.12
C ILE A 16 -6.62 -1.93 17.29
N ALA A 17 -6.04 -2.80 18.11
CA ALA A 17 -5.26 -2.38 19.26
C ALA A 17 -3.98 -1.63 18.82
N PRO A 18 -3.71 -0.42 19.36
CA PRO A 18 -2.56 0.38 18.95
C PRO A 18 -1.22 -0.29 19.27
N GLU A 19 -1.16 -1.09 20.34
CA GLU A 19 -0.01 -1.91 20.70
C GLU A 19 0.33 -2.98 19.65
N HIS A 20 -0.70 -3.56 19.01
CA HIS A 20 -0.52 -4.54 17.93
C HIS A 20 0.10 -3.87 16.70
N ILE A 21 -0.38 -2.66 16.36
CA ILE A 21 0.18 -1.87 15.26
C ILE A 21 1.61 -1.45 15.58
N ALA A 22 1.90 -1.04 16.81
CA ALA A 22 3.27 -0.70 17.23
C ALA A 22 4.21 -1.90 17.10
N ALA A 23 3.79 -3.09 17.53
CA ALA A 23 4.55 -4.33 17.40
C ALA A 23 4.76 -4.72 15.92
N LEU A 24 3.72 -4.62 15.10
CA LEU A 24 3.80 -4.86 13.66
C LEU A 24 4.79 -3.89 13.00
N LEU A 25 4.70 -2.60 13.29
CA LEU A 25 5.65 -1.59 12.80
C LEU A 25 7.10 -1.88 13.22
N ALA A 26 7.30 -2.28 14.48
CA ALA A 26 8.62 -2.66 14.98
C ALA A 26 9.20 -3.89 14.25
N SER A 27 8.33 -4.85 13.87
CA SER A 27 8.74 -6.02 13.08
C SER A 27 9.00 -5.70 11.60
N LEU A 28 8.30 -4.72 11.02
CA LEU A 28 8.42 -4.37 9.61
C LEU A 28 9.60 -3.46 9.32
N ARG A 29 9.86 -2.46 10.18
CA ARG A 29 10.96 -1.51 10.01
C ARG A 29 12.31 -2.12 9.62
N PRO A 30 12.82 -3.20 10.25
CA PRO A 30 14.11 -3.79 9.87
C PRO A 30 14.10 -4.52 8.52
N GLN A 31 12.92 -4.88 8.00
CA GLN A 31 12.77 -5.58 6.71
C GLN A 31 12.58 -4.63 5.54
N LEU A 32 12.27 -3.36 5.84
CA LEU A 32 11.87 -2.37 4.88
C LEU A 32 13.02 -1.39 4.60
N PRO A 33 13.22 -0.96 3.35
CA PRO A 33 14.32 -0.06 3.00
C PRO A 33 14.10 1.39 3.47
N GLY A 34 12.95 1.72 4.08
CA GLY A 34 12.64 3.06 4.55
C GLY A 34 11.30 3.15 5.30
N GLU A 35 10.97 4.36 5.78
CA GLU A 35 9.72 4.63 6.54
C GLU A 35 8.60 5.24 5.68
N VAL A 36 8.93 5.70 4.48
CA VAL A 36 8.03 6.38 3.55
C VAL A 36 8.05 5.63 2.22
N PHE A 37 6.86 5.35 1.70
CA PHE A 37 6.69 4.64 0.43
C PHE A 37 5.79 5.41 -0.51
N TYR A 38 5.94 5.16 -1.79
CA TYR A 38 5.19 5.79 -2.86
C TYR A 38 4.05 4.89 -3.30
N VAL A 39 2.84 5.41 -3.27
CA VAL A 39 1.63 4.71 -3.75
C VAL A 39 0.98 5.51 -4.86
N PHE A 40 0.39 4.80 -5.82
CA PHE A 40 -0.43 5.43 -6.85
C PHE A 40 -1.81 5.79 -6.29
N GLN A 41 -2.11 7.09 -6.27
CA GLN A 41 -3.46 7.56 -6.05
C GLN A 41 -4.25 7.34 -7.34
N ALA A 42 -5.20 6.40 -7.32
CA ALA A 42 -6.11 6.19 -8.42
C ALA A 42 -6.98 7.45 -8.62
N GLY A 43 -6.61 8.30 -9.56
CA GLY A 43 -7.47 9.36 -10.05
C GLY A 43 -8.53 8.72 -10.95
N SER A 44 -9.70 8.37 -10.41
CA SER A 44 -10.93 7.96 -11.12
C SER A 44 -10.81 7.05 -12.37
N ALA A 45 -9.70 6.34 -12.57
CA ALA A 45 -9.48 5.49 -13.72
C ALA A 45 -9.50 4.03 -13.26
N THR A 46 -10.65 3.42 -13.48
CA THR A 46 -10.83 1.99 -13.63
C THR A 46 -9.68 1.36 -14.43
N GLY A 47 -8.83 0.56 -13.76
CA GLY A 47 -8.12 -0.58 -14.35
C GLY A 47 -6.63 -0.38 -14.64
N ALA A 48 -5.78 -1.20 -14.00
CA ALA A 48 -5.31 -2.45 -14.62
C ALA A 48 -4.36 -3.20 -13.66
N GLY A 49 -4.93 -4.17 -12.96
CA GLY A 49 -4.24 -5.12 -12.10
C GLY A 49 -5.27 -6.08 -11.50
N GLY A 50 -6.03 -6.75 -12.38
CA GLY A 50 -7.12 -7.66 -12.00
C GLY A 50 -8.52 -7.12 -12.33
N SER A 51 -9.15 -7.71 -13.34
CA SER A 51 -10.54 -7.47 -13.72
C SER A 51 -11.52 -7.72 -12.56
N GLY A 52 -12.46 -6.79 -12.36
CA GLY A 52 -13.84 -7.12 -12.01
C GLY A 52 -14.34 -6.68 -10.63
N GLY A 53 -15.33 -5.79 -10.63
CA GLY A 53 -16.30 -5.65 -9.55
C GLY A 53 -15.86 -4.84 -8.34
N THR A 54 -16.73 -3.94 -7.91
CA THR A 54 -16.87 -3.50 -6.52
C THR A 54 -17.02 -4.74 -5.63
N GLY A 55 -15.90 -5.31 -5.15
CA GLY A 55 -15.91 -6.46 -4.24
C GLY A 55 -14.75 -7.47 -4.37
N LYS A 56 -13.88 -7.38 -5.38
CA LYS A 56 -12.72 -8.29 -5.44
C LYS A 56 -11.61 -7.89 -4.46
N PRO A 57 -10.95 -8.86 -3.81
CA PRO A 57 -9.79 -8.60 -2.96
C PRO A 57 -8.66 -7.99 -3.79
N ARG A 58 -8.02 -6.95 -3.24
CA ARG A 58 -6.94 -6.17 -3.87
C ARG A 58 -5.71 -6.15 -2.99
N THR A 59 -4.55 -6.10 -3.64
CA THR A 59 -3.26 -5.83 -3.00
C THR A 59 -2.87 -4.39 -3.29
N LEU A 60 -2.55 -3.62 -2.24
CA LEU A 60 -2.02 -2.26 -2.39
C LEU A 60 -0.49 -2.33 -2.52
N LEU A 61 0.04 -1.74 -3.59
CA LEU A 61 1.48 -1.68 -3.86
C LEU A 61 2.07 -0.38 -3.31
N ALA A 62 3.13 -0.51 -2.51
CA ALA A 62 3.87 0.60 -1.90
C ALA A 62 5.35 0.48 -2.30
N PHE A 63 5.84 1.42 -3.11
CA PHE A 63 7.18 1.37 -3.69
C PHE A 63 8.17 2.17 -2.84
N ALA A 64 9.37 1.64 -2.61
CA ALA A 64 10.42 2.35 -1.88
C ALA A 64 10.94 3.58 -2.63
N SER A 65 10.82 3.57 -3.96
CA SER A 65 11.34 4.60 -4.85
C SER A 65 10.30 5.03 -5.88
N PRO A 66 10.22 6.34 -6.22
CA PRO A 66 9.30 6.83 -7.22
C PRO A 66 9.62 6.30 -8.62
N ASP A 67 10.89 6.08 -8.95
CA ASP A 67 11.33 5.56 -10.26
C ASP A 67 10.81 4.14 -10.50
N VAL A 68 10.95 3.24 -9.52
CA VAL A 68 10.42 1.86 -9.62
C VAL A 68 8.90 1.87 -9.75
N ALA A 69 8.21 2.76 -9.03
CA ALA A 69 6.78 2.92 -9.18
C ALA A 69 6.40 3.33 -10.61
N LEU A 70 7.06 4.36 -11.15
CA LEU A 70 6.81 4.86 -12.51
C LEU A 70 7.11 3.80 -13.56
N LEU A 71 8.22 3.08 -13.44
CA LEU A 71 8.56 1.96 -14.33
C LEU A 71 7.47 0.87 -14.28
N PHE A 72 6.99 0.51 -13.08
CA PHE A 72 5.88 -0.43 -12.94
C PHE A 72 4.62 0.07 -13.65
N ALA A 73 4.27 1.34 -13.48
CA ALA A 73 3.09 1.95 -14.10
C ALA A 73 3.20 2.02 -15.62
N GLN A 74 4.36 2.35 -16.17
CA GLN A 74 4.62 2.34 -17.61
C GLN A 74 4.49 0.92 -18.18
N ARG A 75 5.16 -0.06 -17.58
CA ARG A 75 5.20 -1.45 -18.09
C ARG A 75 3.85 -2.15 -18.01
N ASN A 76 3.02 -1.81 -17.02
CA ASN A 76 1.68 -2.37 -16.87
C ASN A 76 0.58 -1.51 -17.54
N GLY A 77 0.95 -0.43 -18.22
CA GLY A 77 -0.01 0.44 -18.91
C GLY A 77 -1.01 1.07 -17.93
N LEU A 78 -0.55 1.51 -16.77
CA LEU A 78 -1.34 2.34 -15.84
C LEU A 78 -1.34 3.81 -16.27
N ILE A 79 -0.37 4.20 -17.10
CA ILE A 79 -0.30 5.52 -17.74
C ILE A 79 -0.94 5.37 -19.13
N LYS A 80 -2.27 5.39 -19.18
CA LYS A 80 -3.04 5.18 -20.43
C LYS A 80 -3.76 6.42 -20.94
N ASP A 81 -3.94 7.45 -20.11
CA ASP A 81 -4.80 8.59 -20.43
C ASP A 81 -4.17 9.92 -19.99
N GLN A 82 -4.72 11.04 -20.49
CA GLN A 82 -4.15 12.40 -20.39
C GLN A 82 -3.92 12.93 -18.95
N THR A 83 -4.24 12.14 -17.93
CA THR A 83 -3.93 12.43 -16.53
C THR A 83 -2.95 11.39 -15.99
N PRO A 84 -1.67 11.74 -15.77
CA PRO A 84 -0.72 10.82 -15.17
C PRO A 84 -1.19 10.44 -13.75
N PRO A 85 -1.07 9.16 -13.36
CA PRO A 85 -1.43 8.74 -12.01
C PRO A 85 -0.55 9.46 -10.99
N ARG A 86 -1.17 10.05 -9.97
CA ARG A 86 -0.44 10.83 -8.96
C ARG A 86 0.23 9.89 -7.97
N LEU A 87 1.55 9.98 -7.86
CA LEU A 87 2.31 9.33 -6.79
C LEU A 87 2.25 10.16 -5.52
N ARG A 88 1.97 9.51 -4.39
CA ARG A 88 2.05 10.12 -3.07
C ARG A 88 3.04 9.36 -2.21
N ALA A 89 3.91 10.12 -1.54
CA ALA A 89 4.71 9.65 -0.43
C ALA A 89 3.81 9.47 0.81
N VAL A 90 3.77 8.26 1.35
CA VAL A 90 2.89 7.87 2.45
C VAL A 90 3.70 7.06 3.47
N PRO A 91 3.65 7.43 4.76
CA PRO A 91 4.38 6.69 5.80
C PRO A 91 3.69 5.35 6.11
N ILE A 92 4.46 4.35 6.57
CA ILE A 92 3.98 2.98 6.84
C ILE A 92 2.68 2.95 7.69
N PRO A 93 2.54 3.70 8.81
CA PRO A 93 1.33 3.65 9.62
C PRO A 93 0.07 4.06 8.85
N ARG A 94 0.21 5.02 7.92
CA ARG A 94 -0.90 5.51 7.09
C ARG A 94 -1.28 4.49 6.00
N LEU A 95 -0.32 3.68 5.53
CA LEU A 95 -0.57 2.56 4.61
C LEU A 95 -1.31 1.42 5.30
N LEU A 96 -0.88 1.06 6.51
CA LEU A 96 -1.59 0.09 7.35
C LEU A 96 -3.02 0.57 7.64
N LEU A 97 -3.20 1.87 7.89
CA LEU A 97 -4.52 2.46 8.09
C LEU A 97 -5.37 2.41 6.82
N ALA A 98 -4.79 2.71 5.65
CA ALA A 98 -5.49 2.59 4.38
C ALA A 98 -5.97 1.15 4.14
N MET A 99 -5.18 0.15 4.53
CA MET A 99 -5.62 -1.25 4.53
C MET A 99 -6.78 -1.45 5.51
N ALA A 100 -6.69 -0.99 6.77
CA ALA A 100 -7.77 -1.11 7.74
C ALA A 100 -9.10 -0.49 7.23
N VAL A 101 -9.06 0.73 6.71
CA VAL A 101 -10.22 1.48 6.19
C VAL A 101 -10.78 0.88 4.89
N GLY A 102 -9.93 0.31 4.04
CA GLY A 102 -10.33 -0.29 2.77
C GLY A 102 -10.63 -1.79 2.90
N PRO A 103 -11.90 -2.23 3.07
CA PRO A 103 -12.21 -3.65 3.32
C PRO A 103 -11.83 -4.59 2.17
N ASN A 104 -11.75 -4.05 0.95
CA ASN A 104 -11.32 -4.80 -0.23
C ASN A 104 -9.80 -4.94 -0.33
N ILE A 105 -9.01 -4.24 0.50
CA ILE A 105 -7.56 -4.37 0.55
C ILE A 105 -7.22 -5.52 1.49
N ARG A 106 -6.72 -6.62 0.92
CA ARG A 106 -6.36 -7.84 1.65
C ARG A 106 -4.88 -7.94 1.97
N ALA A 107 -4.03 -7.23 1.24
CA ALA A 107 -2.60 -7.22 1.47
C ALA A 107 -1.99 -5.88 1.05
N LEU A 108 -0.87 -5.56 1.70
CA LEU A 108 0.08 -4.51 1.33
C LEU A 108 1.36 -5.19 0.84
N LEU A 109 1.88 -4.77 -0.30
CA LEU A 109 3.16 -5.24 -0.82
C LEU A 109 4.12 -4.07 -0.86
N PHE A 110 5.15 -4.13 -0.03
CA PHE A 110 6.26 -3.18 0.00
C PHE A 110 7.32 -3.61 -1.01
N VAL A 111 7.48 -2.84 -2.07
CA VAL A 111 8.35 -3.12 -3.19
C VAL A 111 9.68 -2.39 -2.97
N PRO A 112 10.81 -3.10 -2.77
CA PRO A 112 12.12 -2.48 -2.64
C PRO A 112 12.57 -1.85 -3.96
N ASP A 113 13.57 -0.97 -3.88
CA ASP A 113 14.16 -0.32 -5.07
C ASP A 113 14.81 -1.33 -6.03
N SER A 114 15.31 -2.45 -5.49
CA SER A 114 15.96 -3.52 -6.24
C SER A 114 15.02 -4.37 -7.11
N SER A 115 13.69 -4.19 -6.97
CA SER A 115 12.72 -5.01 -7.71
C SER A 115 12.62 -4.59 -9.17
N ASP A 116 12.77 -5.54 -10.10
CA ASP A 116 12.50 -5.32 -11.53
C ASP A 116 11.01 -5.57 -11.83
N PRO A 117 10.21 -4.52 -12.16
CA PRO A 117 8.81 -4.70 -12.45
C PRO A 117 8.61 -5.41 -13.79
N GLN A 118 8.12 -6.65 -13.77
CA GLN A 118 7.78 -7.41 -14.98
C GLN A 118 6.35 -7.14 -15.44
N ARG A 119 6.12 -7.11 -16.76
CA ARG A 119 4.79 -6.88 -17.33
C ARG A 119 3.85 -8.03 -16.95
N GLY A 120 2.70 -7.70 -16.36
CA GLY A 120 1.68 -8.69 -15.99
C GLY A 120 2.02 -9.53 -14.75
N ARG A 121 3.08 -9.20 -14.01
CA ARG A 121 3.44 -9.84 -12.73
C ARG A 121 3.50 -8.81 -11.61
N LEU A 122 3.20 -9.27 -10.40
CA LEU A 122 3.45 -8.48 -9.20
C LEU A 122 4.96 -8.44 -8.94
N PRO A 123 5.52 -7.29 -8.54
CA PRO A 123 6.91 -7.19 -8.16
C PRO A 123 7.18 -7.99 -6.87
N GLU A 124 8.43 -8.39 -6.65
CA GLU A 124 8.84 -9.01 -5.39
C GLU A 124 8.92 -7.96 -4.27
N GLY A 125 8.74 -8.39 -3.03
CA GLY A 125 8.77 -7.50 -1.87
C GLY A 125 8.22 -8.11 -0.59
N VAL A 126 8.13 -7.29 0.45
CA VAL A 126 7.58 -7.68 1.75
C VAL A 126 6.05 -7.59 1.70
N VAL A 127 5.37 -8.70 1.91
CA VAL A 127 3.90 -8.76 1.95
C VAL A 127 3.41 -8.68 3.39
N VAL A 128 2.46 -7.79 3.64
CA VAL A 128 1.72 -7.70 4.91
C VAL A 128 0.26 -7.97 4.61
N GLU A 129 -0.24 -9.11 5.09
CA GLU A 129 -1.64 -9.46 4.96
C GLU A 129 -2.51 -8.69 5.94
N ARG A 130 -3.79 -8.47 5.58
CA ARG A 130 -4.76 -7.80 6.45
C ARG A 130 -4.90 -8.51 7.80
N ALA A 131 -4.78 -9.83 7.83
CA ALA A 131 -4.83 -10.63 9.05
C ALA A 131 -3.76 -10.20 10.07
N ALA A 132 -2.64 -9.65 9.62
CA ALA A 132 -1.58 -9.13 10.49
C ALA A 132 -1.96 -7.85 11.24
N LEU A 133 -3.07 -7.17 10.88
CA LEU A 133 -3.55 -6.00 11.62
C LEU A 133 -4.25 -6.37 12.94
N GLY A 134 -4.62 -7.64 13.14
CA GLY A 134 -5.24 -8.09 14.38
C GLY A 134 -6.66 -7.58 14.64
N GLY A 135 -7.33 -6.98 13.65
CA GLY A 135 -8.74 -6.58 13.76
C GLY A 135 -9.68 -7.78 13.63
N ALA A 136 -10.73 -7.83 14.46
CA ALA A 136 -11.74 -8.89 14.43
C ALA A 136 -12.34 -9.05 13.02
N ALA A 137 -12.40 -10.29 12.57
CA ALA A 137 -13.10 -10.71 11.36
C ALA A 137 -14.60 -10.42 11.45
#